data_AF-A0A846KNY6-F1
#
_entry.id   AF-A0A846KNY6-F1
#
_cell.length_a   1.000
_cell.length_b   1.000
_cell.length_c   1.000
_cell.angle_alpha   90.00
_cell.angle_beta   90.00
_cell.angle_gamma   90.00
#
_symmetry.space_group_name_H-M   'P 1'
#
loop_
_entity.id
_entity.type
_entity.pdbx_description
1 polymer ?
#
loop_
_entity_poly.entity_id
_entity_poly.type
_entity_poly.pdbx_seq_one_letter_code
_entity_poly.pdbx_strand_id
1 'polypeptide(L)'
;MEVTNNQKREIKMENTANKIEDFLTVRTAAKEFPFSESAIRHMIFLNKEGFKDKVVIKIGKKILLKRKEIISFLYDNSLGGNHA
;
A
#
# COMPACT_ATOMS: atom_id res chain seq x y z
N MET A 1 36.96 5.17 -25.21
CA MET A 1 36.13 5.38 -24.01
C MET A 1 35.22 4.17 -23.88
N GLU A 2 35.68 3.14 -23.15
CA GLU A 2 34.91 1.92 -22.90
C GLU A 2 34.00 2.14 -21.70
N VAL A 3 32.70 2.22 -21.96
CA VAL A 3 31.68 2.26 -20.90
C VAL A 3 31.45 0.82 -20.45
N THR A 4 31.91 0.48 -19.26
CA THR A 4 31.94 -0.87 -18.72
C THR A 4 30.53 -1.44 -18.55
N ASN A 5 30.33 -2.65 -19.07
CA ASN A 5 29.07 -3.41 -19.10
C ASN A 5 28.51 -3.78 -17.70
N ASN A 6 29.17 -3.38 -16.60
CA ASN A 6 28.78 -3.74 -15.24
C ASN A 6 27.69 -2.84 -14.65
N GLN A 7 27.52 -1.61 -15.12
CA GLN A 7 26.56 -0.66 -14.52
C GLN A 7 25.09 -0.99 -14.85
N LYS A 8 24.83 -1.81 -15.88
CA LYS A 8 23.47 -2.21 -16.29
C LYS A 8 22.84 -3.29 -15.41
N ARG A 9 23.60 -3.95 -14.53
CA ARG A 9 23.09 -5.08 -13.71
C ARG A 9 22.49 -4.64 -12.39
N GLU A 10 22.98 -3.57 -11.77
CA GLU A 10 22.47 -3.09 -10.48
C GLU A 10 21.09 -2.41 -10.59
N ILE A 11 20.87 -1.66 -11.67
CA ILE A 11 19.59 -0.96 -11.93
C ILE A 11 18.41 -1.94 -12.12
N LYS A 12 18.70 -3.20 -12.47
CA LYS A 12 17.67 -4.21 -12.76
C LYS A 12 17.17 -4.95 -11.50
N MET A 13 17.94 -4.96 -10.42
CA MET A 13 17.56 -5.64 -9.17
C MET A 13 16.76 -4.75 -8.22
N GLU A 14 17.02 -3.43 -8.21
CA GLU A 14 16.29 -2.47 -7.37
C GLU A 14 14.80 -2.32 -7.73
N ASN A 15 14.46 -2.51 -9.01
CA ASN A 15 13.08 -2.32 -9.49
C ASN A 15 12.13 -3.49 -9.21
N THR A 16 12.65 -4.66 -8.82
CA THR A 16 11.81 -5.85 -8.57
C THR A 16 11.42 -6.00 -7.10
N ALA A 17 12.30 -5.60 -6.17
CA ALA A 17 11.97 -5.52 -4.74
C ALA A 17 10.82 -4.52 -4.47
N ASN A 18 10.77 -3.45 -5.26
CA ASN A 18 9.81 -2.36 -5.13
C ASN A 18 8.34 -2.74 -5.42
N LYS A 19 8.05 -3.95 -5.94
CA LYS A 19 6.68 -4.43 -6.22
C LYS A 19 6.12 -5.37 -5.15
N ILE A 20 6.98 -6.03 -4.38
CA ILE A 20 6.54 -6.96 -3.31
C ILE A 20 6.32 -6.19 -2.00
N GLU A 21 7.06 -5.10 -1.79
CA GLU A 21 6.89 -4.18 -0.66
C GLU A 21 5.61 -3.33 -0.70
N ASP A 22 4.88 -3.37 -1.81
CA ASP A 22 3.64 -2.62 -1.99
C ASP A 22 2.42 -3.29 -1.36
N PHE A 23 2.53 -4.53 -0.85
CA PHE A 23 1.42 -5.25 -0.22
C PHE A 23 1.68 -5.54 1.24
N LEU A 24 0.80 -5.05 2.10
CA LEU A 24 0.88 -5.17 3.55
C LEU A 24 -0.25 -6.05 4.08
N THR A 25 0.02 -6.80 5.14
CA THR A 25 -1.07 -7.41 5.92
C THR A 25 -1.76 -6.35 6.76
N VAL A 26 -3.00 -6.60 7.20
CA VAL A 26 -3.72 -5.70 8.12
C VAL A 26 -2.88 -5.38 9.36
N ARG A 27 -2.17 -6.39 9.89
CA ARG A 27 -1.30 -6.25 11.07
C ARG A 27 -0.08 -5.38 10.79
N THR A 28 0.52 -5.47 9.60
CA THR A 28 1.65 -4.62 9.21
C THR A 28 1.19 -3.19 8.96
N ALA A 29 0.07 -3.02 8.25
CA ALA A 29 -0.52 -1.71 8.01
C ALA A 29 -0.87 -0.99 9.32
N ALA A 30 -1.41 -1.69 10.32
CA ALA A 30 -1.70 -1.11 11.63
C ALA A 30 -0.45 -0.70 12.45
N LYS A 31 0.73 -1.22 12.10
CA LYS A 31 2.01 -0.81 12.72
C LYS A 31 2.64 0.38 12.01
N GLU A 32 2.46 0.48 10.70
CA GLU A 32 3.07 1.54 9.88
C GLU A 32 2.22 2.79 9.79
N PHE A 33 0.90 2.65 9.83
CA PHE A 33 -0.04 3.75 9.71
C PHE A 33 -0.72 4.02 11.05
N PRO A 34 -1.21 5.24 11.30
CA PRO A 34 -1.93 5.61 12.51
C PRO A 34 -3.38 5.05 12.53
N PHE A 35 -3.55 3.79 12.13
CA PHE A 35 -4.83 3.08 12.13
C PHE A 35 -4.75 1.86 13.02
N SER A 36 -5.79 1.65 13.83
CA SER A 36 -5.96 0.40 14.56
C SER A 36 -6.36 -0.72 13.61
N GLU A 37 -5.97 -1.96 13.91
CA GLU A 37 -6.36 -3.13 13.11
C GLU A 37 -7.88 -3.24 12.95
N SER A 38 -8.64 -2.94 14.01
CA SER A 38 -10.09 -2.87 14.01
C SER A 38 -10.63 -1.80 13.07
N ALA A 39 -10.00 -0.63 13.00
CA ALA A 39 -10.39 0.46 12.10
C ALA A 39 -10.23 0.04 10.64
N ILE A 40 -9.11 -0.63 10.31
CA ILE A 40 -8.87 -1.17 8.97
C ILE A 40 -9.94 -2.22 8.64
N ARG A 41 -10.20 -3.20 9.52
CA ARG A 41 -11.27 -4.19 9.28
C ARG A 41 -12.64 -3.54 9.10
N HIS A 42 -12.94 -2.50 9.87
CA HIS A 42 -14.19 -1.77 9.77
C HIS A 42 -14.32 -1.05 8.42
N MET A 43 -13.26 -0.40 7.94
CA MET A 43 -13.22 0.22 6.61
C MET A 43 -13.41 -0.80 5.48
N ILE A 44 -12.78 -1.98 5.60
CA ILE A 44 -12.97 -3.09 4.65
C ILE A 44 -14.42 -3.59 4.67
N PHE A 45 -15.01 -3.74 5.85
CA PHE A 45 -16.36 -4.24 6.02
C PHE A 45 -17.41 -3.27 5.47
N LEU A 46 -17.30 -1.99 5.82
CA LEU A 46 -18.20 -0.93 5.33
C LEU A 46 -18.00 -0.61 3.85
N ASN A 47 -16.89 -1.06 3.25
CA ASN A 47 -16.44 -0.65 1.93
C ASN A 47 -16.50 0.88 1.73
N LYS A 48 -16.11 1.64 2.77
CA LYS A 48 -16.21 3.10 2.78
C LYS A 48 -15.45 3.64 1.56
N GLU A 49 -16.14 4.38 0.68
CA GLU A 49 -15.56 5.01 -0.53
C GLU A 49 -14.90 4.03 -1.54
N GLY A 50 -15.30 2.75 -1.49
CA GLY A 50 -14.69 1.70 -2.31
C GLY A 50 -13.33 1.25 -1.79
N PHE A 51 -13.02 1.48 -0.51
CA PHE A 51 -11.75 1.11 0.11
C PHE A 51 -11.42 -0.37 -0.09
N LYS A 52 -12.41 -1.26 0.01
CA LYS A 52 -12.21 -2.68 -0.21
C LYS A 52 -11.78 -2.97 -1.64
N ASP A 53 -12.40 -2.34 -2.63
CA ASP A 53 -12.13 -2.62 -4.04
C ASP A 53 -10.81 -1.98 -4.53
N LYS A 54 -10.45 -0.83 -3.98
CA LYS A 54 -9.22 -0.10 -4.33
C LYS A 54 -8.00 -0.64 -3.58
N VAL A 55 -8.12 -0.72 -2.26
CA VAL A 55 -7.02 -0.96 -1.32
C VAL A 55 -6.82 -2.44 -1.02
N VAL A 56 -7.89 -3.22 -0.92
CA VAL A 56 -7.81 -4.62 -0.49
C VAL A 56 -7.60 -5.54 -1.68
N ILE A 57 -6.62 -6.44 -1.56
CA ILE A 57 -6.44 -7.56 -2.46
C ILE A 57 -6.64 -8.87 -1.70
N LYS A 58 -7.47 -9.75 -2.26
CA LYS A 58 -7.61 -11.13 -1.79
C LYS A 58 -6.74 -12.04 -2.62
N ILE A 59 -5.78 -12.70 -1.98
CA ILE A 59 -4.97 -13.77 -2.58
C ILE A 59 -5.40 -15.08 -1.89
N GLY A 60 -6.35 -15.78 -2.52
CA GLY A 60 -6.99 -16.96 -1.94
C GLY A 60 -7.69 -16.63 -0.62
N LYS A 61 -7.24 -17.23 0.49
CA LYS A 61 -7.76 -16.97 1.84
C LYS A 61 -7.09 -15.79 2.55
N LYS A 62 -6.02 -15.22 1.98
CA LYS A 62 -5.28 -14.11 2.60
C LYS A 62 -5.82 -12.76 2.12
N ILE A 63 -5.91 -11.83 3.06
CA ILE A 63 -6.27 -10.43 2.80
C ILE A 63 -4.98 -9.62 2.90
N LEU A 64 -4.65 -8.93 1.82
CA LEU A 64 -3.54 -7.99 1.72
C LEU A 64 -4.07 -6.61 1.37
N LEU A 65 -3.28 -5.59 1.67
CA LEU A 65 -3.60 -4.19 1.47
C LEU A 65 -2.51 -3.57 0.63
N LYS A 66 -2.87 -2.82 -0.40
CA LYS A 66 -1.91 -2.05 -1.18
C LYS A 66 -1.45 -0.84 -0.37
N ARG A 67 -0.17 -0.78 -0.04
CA ARG A 67 0.46 0.32 0.70
C ARG A 67 0.23 1.67 0.01
N LYS A 68 0.46 1.75 -1.29
CA LYS A 68 0.21 2.96 -2.10
C LYS A 68 -1.23 3.46 -2.01
N GLU A 69 -2.21 2.55 -2.06
CA GLU A 69 -3.62 2.93 -1.99
C GLU A 69 -4.01 3.38 -0.58
N ILE A 70 -3.44 2.78 0.49
CA ILE A 70 -3.59 3.28 1.86
C ILE A 70 -3.04 4.71 1.98
N ILE A 71 -1.83 4.94 1.46
CA ILE A 71 -1.20 6.26 1.48
C ILE A 71 -2.03 7.26 0.69
N SER A 72 -2.50 6.88 -0.51
CA SER A 72 -3.37 7.74 -1.33
C SER A 72 -4.66 8.07 -0.59
N PHE A 73 -5.28 7.10 0.06
CA PHE A 73 -6.50 7.29 0.85
C PHE A 73 -6.27 8.21 2.05
N LEU A 74 -5.15 8.05 2.75
CA LEU A 74 -4.72 8.93 3.83
C LEU A 74 -4.47 10.34 3.34
N TYR A 75 -3.82 10.50 2.19
CA TYR A 75 -3.51 11.80 1.60
C TYR A 75 -4.79 12.53 1.20
N ASP A 76 -5.74 11.83 0.57
CA ASP A 76 -7.06 12.35 0.21
C ASP A 76 -7.86 12.80 1.46
N ASN A 77 -7.87 11.98 2.51
CA ASN A 77 -8.53 12.32 3.78
C ASN A 77 -7.79 13.40 4.59
N SER A 78 -6.46 13.48 4.48
CA SER A 78 -5.63 14.49 5.16
C SER A 78 -5.73 15.87 4.52
N LEU A 79 -6.02 15.95 3.21
CA LEU A 79 -6.29 17.20 2.51
C LEU A 79 -7.77 17.62 2.65
N GLY A 80 -8.65 16.72 3.08
CA GLY A 80 -10.07 16.95 3.35
C GLY A 80 -10.41 17.62 4.69
N GLY A 81 -9.43 18.23 5.38
CA GLY A 81 -9.61 18.92 6.67
C GLY A 81 -10.41 20.24 6.62
N ASN A 82 -11.21 20.49 5.59
CA ASN A 82 -12.10 21.66 5.48
C ASN A 82 -13.45 21.24 4.89
N HIS A 83 -14.30 20.58 5.66
CA HIS A 83 -15.76 20.66 5.51
C HIS A 83 -16.40 20.20 6.82
N ALA A 84 -16.39 21.11 7.81
CA ALA A 84 -17.36 21.17 8.89
C ALA A 84 -17.90 22.61 8.92
#